data_AF-A0A1Y4TMK5-F1
#
_entry.id   AF-A0A1Y4TMK5-F1
#
_cell.length_a   1.000
_cell.length_b   1.000
_cell.length_c   1.000
_cell.angle_alpha   90.00
_cell.angle_beta   90.00
_cell.angle_gamma   90.00
#
_symmetry.space_group_name_H-M   'P 1'
#
loop_
_entity.id
_entity.type
_entity.pdbx_description
1 polymer ?
#
loop_
_entity_poly.entity_id
_entity_poly.type
_entity_poly.pdbx_seq_one_letter_code
_entity_poly.pdbx_strand_id
1 'polypeptide(L)'
;MRLSIREKKVLYDFACPNHHNTVTRLKWLTALTVDPQAKHRMLELARKMETEMAERWYTDFYHQLRAEMDEYYRAKRRLRLVKENTEYEEDLYDEAV
;
A
#
# COMPACT_ATOMS: atom_id res chain seq x y z
N MET A 1 6.01 10.88 -10.05
CA MET A 1 5.08 9.74 -10.18
C MET A 1 3.97 9.85 -9.14
N ARG A 2 2.72 9.58 -9.53
CA ARG A 2 1.56 9.53 -8.61
C ARG A 2 1.11 8.08 -8.42
N LEU A 3 1.03 7.64 -7.16
CA LEU A 3 0.59 6.29 -6.79
C LEU A 3 -0.73 6.31 -6.04
N SER A 4 -1.62 5.40 -6.39
CA SER A 4 -2.81 5.08 -5.61
C SER A 4 -2.46 4.34 -4.32
N ILE A 5 -3.36 4.35 -3.34
CA ILE A 5 -3.15 3.61 -2.09
C ILE A 5 -2.96 2.09 -2.33
N ARG A 6 -3.58 1.53 -3.37
CA ARG A 6 -3.40 0.11 -3.73
C ARG A 6 -2.00 -0.17 -4.25
N GLU A 7 -1.48 0.68 -5.13
CA GLU A 7 -0.11 0.57 -5.64
C GLU A 7 0.92 0.76 -4.51
N LYS A 8 0.71 1.73 -3.62
CA LYS A 8 1.58 1.93 -2.45
C LYS A 8 1.63 0.70 -1.54
N LYS A 9 0.51 0.01 -1.34
CA LYS A 9 0.46 -1.26 -0.59
C LYS A 9 1.30 -2.35 -1.24
N VAL A 10 1.13 -2.56 -2.55
CA VAL A 10 1.93 -3.55 -3.30
C VAL A 10 3.42 -3.23 -3.18
N LEU A 11 3.81 -1.96 -3.34
CA LEU A 11 5.21 -1.58 -3.18
C LEU A 11 5.70 -1.72 -1.74
N TYR A 12 4.88 -1.44 -0.74
CA TYR A 12 5.23 -1.66 0.67
C TYR A 12 5.54 -3.13 0.95
N ASP A 13 4.77 -4.04 0.36
CA ASP A 13 4.90 -5.49 0.57
C ASP A 13 6.06 -6.10 -0.25
N PHE A 14 6.30 -5.61 -1.47
CA PHE A 14 7.20 -6.29 -2.43
C PHE A 14 8.42 -5.50 -2.89
N ALA A 15 8.46 -4.18 -2.68
CA ALA A 15 9.62 -3.38 -3.05
C ALA A 15 10.78 -3.58 -2.08
N CYS A 16 11.99 -3.26 -2.54
CA CYS A 16 13.21 -3.29 -1.75
C CYS A 16 14.07 -2.05 -2.05
N PRO A 17 15.15 -1.78 -1.28
CA PRO A 17 16.00 -0.60 -1.50
C PRO A 17 16.70 -0.55 -2.88
N ASN A 18 16.72 -1.66 -3.63
CA ASN A 18 17.26 -1.70 -4.98
C ASN A 18 16.13 -1.54 -6.04
N HIS A 19 16.29 -0.56 -6.92
CA HIS A 19 15.31 -0.22 -7.96
C HIS A 19 15.08 -1.37 -8.94
N HIS A 20 16.15 -1.90 -9.51
CA HIS A 20 16.12 -2.98 -10.50
C HIS A 20 15.44 -4.24 -9.94
N ASN A 21 15.77 -4.60 -8.70
CA ASN A 21 15.16 -5.75 -8.02
C ASN A 21 13.66 -5.54 -7.79
N THR A 22 13.25 -4.31 -7.45
CA THR A 22 11.84 -3.99 -7.27
C THR A 22 11.06 -4.14 -8.57
N VAL A 23 11.56 -3.57 -9.67
CA VAL A 23 10.94 -3.71 -11.00
C VAL A 23 10.86 -5.20 -11.40
N THR A 24 11.95 -5.95 -11.20
CA THR A 24 12.00 -7.38 -11.51
C THR A 24 10.98 -8.19 -10.70
N ARG A 25 10.87 -7.93 -9.40
CA ARG A 25 9.87 -8.58 -8.53
C ARG A 25 8.45 -8.28 -8.97
N LEU A 26 8.15 -7.04 -9.36
CA LEU A 26 6.82 -6.68 -9.89
C LEU A 26 6.51 -7.38 -11.21
N LYS A 27 7.50 -7.53 -12.10
CA LYS A 27 7.35 -8.31 -13.34
C LYS A 27 7.07 -9.79 -13.05
N TRP A 28 7.76 -10.39 -12.07
CA TRP A 28 7.49 -11.77 -11.65
C TRP A 28 6.10 -11.92 -11.02
N LEU A 29 5.69 -11.01 -10.13
CA LEU A 29 4.34 -11.00 -9.58
C LEU A 29 3.27 -10.91 -10.67
N THR A 30 3.51 -10.08 -11.69
CA THR A 30 2.63 -9.98 -12.86
C THR A 30 2.52 -11.31 -13.61
N ALA A 31 3.63 -12.01 -13.81
CA ALA A 31 3.65 -13.31 -14.48
C ALA A 31 2.88 -14.39 -13.69
N LEU A 32 2.92 -14.32 -12.35
CA LEU A 32 2.23 -15.24 -11.44
C LEU A 32 0.75 -14.91 -11.21
N THR A 33 0.31 -13.70 -11.57
CA THR A 33 -1.07 -13.26 -11.33
C THR A 33 -2.02 -13.86 -12.36
N VAL A 34 -2.98 -14.65 -11.90
CA VAL A 34 -3.99 -15.32 -12.75
C VAL A 34 -5.13 -14.38 -13.15
N ASP A 35 -5.61 -13.57 -12.22
CA ASP A 35 -6.71 -12.61 -12.49
C ASP A 35 -6.27 -11.56 -13.53
N PRO A 36 -6.95 -11.46 -14.69
CA PRO A 36 -6.54 -10.56 -15.76
C PRO A 36 -6.48 -9.09 -15.33
N GLN A 37 -7.42 -8.65 -14.49
CA GLN A 37 -7.48 -7.26 -14.06
C GLN A 37 -6.36 -6.93 -13.06
N ALA A 38 -6.08 -7.82 -12.12
CA ALA A 38 -4.95 -7.69 -11.19
C ALA A 38 -3.62 -7.75 -11.94
N LYS A 39 -3.50 -8.62 -12.93
CA LYS A 39 -2.33 -8.70 -13.81
C LYS A 39 -2.10 -7.38 -14.55
N HIS A 40 -3.14 -6.78 -15.13
CA HIS A 40 -3.04 -5.48 -15.79
C HIS A 40 -2.53 -4.40 -14.82
N ARG A 41 -3.12 -4.30 -13.62
CA ARG A 41 -2.70 -3.33 -12.61
C ARG A 41 -1.25 -3.54 -12.15
N MET A 42 -0.82 -4.78 -11.98
CA MET A 42 0.56 -5.10 -11.59
C MET A 42 1.55 -4.73 -12.70
N LEU A 43 1.18 -5.00 -13.95
CA LEU A 43 1.98 -4.62 -15.12
C LEU A 43 2.11 -3.10 -15.25
N GLU A 44 1.02 -2.36 -15.05
CA GLU A 44 1.04 -0.90 -15.06
C GLU A 44 1.95 -0.35 -13.95
N LEU A 45 1.87 -0.91 -12.75
CA LEU A 45 2.74 -0.51 -11.64
C LEU A 45 4.21 -0.80 -11.96
N ALA A 46 4.53 -1.98 -12.51
CA ALA A 46 5.89 -2.33 -12.92
C ALA A 46 6.41 -1.33 -13.97
N ARG A 47 5.59 -0.95 -14.96
CA ARG A 47 5.92 0.05 -15.98
C ARG A 47 6.18 1.42 -15.37
N LYS A 48 5.31 1.91 -14.48
CA LYS A 48 5.52 3.20 -13.78
C LYS A 48 6.84 3.22 -13.02
N MET A 49 7.15 2.14 -12.30
CA MET A 49 8.42 2.01 -11.58
C MET A 49 9.62 2.00 -12.52
N GLU A 50 9.49 1.43 -13.72
CA GLU A 50 10.57 1.34 -14.70
C GLU A 50 10.78 2.66 -15.48
N THR A 51 9.70 3.39 -15.81
CA THR A 51 9.75 4.54 -16.72
C THR A 51 9.70 5.89 -16.02
N GLU A 52 8.99 6.01 -14.90
CA GLU A 52 8.79 7.29 -14.20
C GLU A 52 9.74 7.48 -13.01
N MET A 53 10.35 6.40 -12.51
CA MET A 53 11.26 6.46 -11.36
C MET A 53 12.71 6.37 -11.83
N ALA A 54 13.42 7.50 -11.75
CA ALA A 54 14.84 7.51 -12.01
C ALA A 54 15.60 6.82 -10.87
N GLU A 55 16.56 5.96 -11.22
CA GLU A 55 17.32 5.15 -10.27
C GLU A 55 17.98 6.00 -9.16
N ARG A 56 18.48 7.20 -9.50
CA ARG A 56 19.08 8.14 -8.56
C ARG A 56 18.16 8.60 -7.42
N TRP A 57 16.84 8.62 -7.66
CA TRP A 57 15.84 9.08 -6.69
C TRP A 57 15.13 7.92 -5.99
N TYR A 58 15.44 6.69 -6.39
CA TYR A 58 14.71 5.51 -5.94
C TYR A 58 14.88 5.27 -4.43
N THR A 59 16.09 5.45 -3.90
CA THR A 59 16.39 5.24 -2.48
C THR A 59 15.54 6.15 -1.61
N ASP A 60 15.52 7.45 -1.90
CA ASP A 60 14.71 8.44 -1.17
C ASP A 60 13.21 8.12 -1.30
N PHE A 61 12.76 7.80 -2.51
CA PHE A 61 11.39 7.36 -2.76
C PHE A 61 11.01 6.15 -1.91
N TYR A 62 11.87 5.13 -1.84
CA TYR A 62 11.60 3.90 -1.08
C TYR A 62 11.45 4.19 0.41
N HIS A 63 12.32 5.02 0.99
CA HIS A 63 12.24 5.39 2.39
C HIS A 63 10.99 6.24 2.68
N GLN A 64 10.67 7.20 1.82
CA GLN A 64 9.46 8.00 1.96
C GLN A 64 8.19 7.16 1.86
N LEU A 65 8.11 6.24 0.89
CA LEU A 65 6.99 5.31 0.76
C LEU A 65 6.81 4.48 2.03
N ARG A 66 7.91 3.99 2.61
CA ARG A 66 7.88 3.15 3.81
C ARG A 66 7.37 3.92 5.02
N ALA A 67 7.88 5.14 5.23
CA ALA A 67 7.41 6.04 6.29
C ALA A 67 5.92 6.37 6.14
N GLU A 68 5.48 6.76 4.93
CA GLU A 68 4.08 7.10 4.65
C GLU A 68 3.15 5.91 4.92
N MET A 69 3.54 4.71 4.49
CA MET A 69 2.71 3.52 4.67
C MET A 69 2.69 3.03 6.12
N ASP A 70 3.79 3.18 6.87
CA ASP A 70 3.83 2.90 8.31
C ASP A 70 2.86 3.83 9.06
N GLU A 71 2.83 5.11 8.72
CA GLU A 71 1.88 6.07 9.29
C GLU A 71 0.43 5.74 8.90
N TYR A 72 0.18 5.43 7.63
CA TYR A 72 -1.13 4.99 7.15
C TYR A 72 -1.65 3.79 7.95
N TYR A 73 -0.82 2.76 8.16
CA TYR A 73 -1.21 1.57 8.91
C TYR A 73 -1.38 1.84 10.41
N ARG A 74 -0.56 2.71 11.00
CA ARG A 74 -0.74 3.18 12.39
C ARG A 74 -2.08 3.90 12.56
N ALA A 75 -2.39 4.86 11.67
CA ALA A 75 -3.65 5.59 11.69
C ALA A 75 -4.85 4.65 11.50
N LYS A 76 -4.76 3.74 10.52
CA LYS A 76 -5.80 2.74 10.26
C LYS A 76 -6.05 1.83 11.48
N ARG A 77 -5.01 1.43 12.21
CA ARG A 77 -5.13 0.65 13.44
C ARG A 77 -5.84 1.45 14.54
N ARG A 78 -5.42 2.70 14.77
CA ARG A 78 -6.07 3.58 15.76
C ARG A 78 -7.55 3.79 15.45
N LEU A 79 -7.91 4.00 14.19
CA LEU A 79 -9.30 4.17 13.77
C LEU A 79 -10.15 2.93 14.07
N ARG A 80 -9.59 1.71 13.91
CA ARG A 80 -10.30 0.47 14.26
C ARG A 80 -10.55 0.38 15.76
N LEU A 81 -9.54 0.65 16.58
CA LEU A 81 -9.67 0.64 18.04
C LEU A 81 -10.72 1.64 18.53
N VAL A 82 -10.75 2.84 17.94
CA VAL A 82 -11.77 3.84 18.27
C VAL A 82 -13.16 3.32 17.90
N LYS A 83 -13.36 2.78 16.70
CA LYS A 83 -14.65 2.22 16.27
C LYS A 83 -15.13 1.09 17.19
N GLU A 84 -14.26 0.15 17.51
CA GLU A 84 -14.57 -0.97 18.40
C GLU A 84 -14.92 -0.50 19.82
N ASN A 85 -14.28 0.56 20.31
CA ASN A 85 -14.59 1.15 21.62
C ASN A 85 -15.86 2.02 21.61
N THR A 86 -16.24 2.63 20.48
CA THR A 86 -17.45 3.46 20.37
C THR A 86 -18.70 2.64 20.06
N GLU A 87 -18.59 1.48 19.41
CA GLU A 87 -19.73 0.55 19.19
C GLU A 87 -20.23 -0.09 20.50
N TYR A 88 -19.50 0.05 21.62
CA TYR A 88 -19.92 -0.42 22.94
C TYR A 88 -20.72 0.60 23.77
N GLU A 89 -20.77 1.88 23.35
CA GLU A 89 -21.42 2.97 24.10
C GLU A 89 -22.84 3.31 23.58
N GLU A 90 -23.28 2.77 22.44
CA GLU A 90 -24.62 3.04 21.90
C GLU A 90 -25.75 2.20 22.54
N ASP A 91 -25.45 1.11 23.24
CA ASP A 91 -26.46 0.24 23.87
C ASP A 91 -26.81 0.61 25.33
N LEU A 92 -26.22 1.67 25.91
CA LEU A 92 -26.40 2.01 27.34
C LEU A 92 -27.42 3.14 27.61
N TYR A 93 -28.02 3.75 26.58
CA TYR A 93 -28.88 4.93 26.73
C TYR A 93 -30.34 4.76 26.27
N ASP A 94 -30.87 3.53 26.20
CA ASP A 94 -32.28 3.28 25.83
C ASP A 94 -33.17 2.70 26.95
N GLU A 95 -32.70 2.64 28.20
CA GLU A 95 -33.57 2.30 29.34
C GLU A 95 -33.45 3.30 30.50
N ALA A 96 -34.11 4.45 30.34
CA ALA A 96 -34.61 5.24 31.46
C ALA A 96 -36.15 5.33 31.35
N VAL A 97 -36.79 4.51 32.20
CA VAL A 97 -38.20 4.37 32.62
C VAL A 97 -39.15 5.51 32.28
#